data_AF-A0A7D4PSF8-F1
#
_entry.id   AF-A0A7D4PSF8-F1
#
_cell.length_a   1.000
_cell.length_b   1.000
_cell.length_c   1.000
_cell.angle_alpha   90.00
_cell.angle_beta   90.00
_cell.angle_gamma   90.00
#
_symmetry.space_group_name_H-M   'P 1'
#
loop_
_entity.id
_entity.type
_entity.pdbx_description
1 polymer ?
#
loop_
_entity_poly.entity_id
_entity_poly.type
_entity_poly.pdbx_seq_one_letter_code
_entity_poly.pdbx_strand_id
1 'polypeptide(L)'
;MKYIKSHWDESRGDKFNYWGTSEWYFELDEDNYVTRQIEIYENGPTLKYDEDNIEDEYGGLAEKTLDLDEMEYTVMSNADFEEIWKK
;
A
#
# COMPACT_ATOMS: atom_id res chain seq x y z
N MET A 1 12.39 -7.94 7.22
CA MET A 1 11.10 -7.41 6.73
C MET A 1 10.59 -6.35 7.68
N LYS A 2 10.12 -5.24 7.13
CA LYS A 2 9.55 -4.09 7.86
C LYS A 2 8.13 -3.88 7.36
N TYR A 3 7.19 -3.64 8.26
CA TYR A 3 5.79 -3.39 7.92
C TYR A 3 5.45 -1.97 8.30
N ILE A 4 4.86 -1.24 7.36
CA ILE A 4 4.50 0.16 7.56
C ILE A 4 3.12 0.44 7.01
N LYS A 5 2.49 1.47 7.57
CA LYS A 5 1.28 2.06 7.04
C LYS A 5 1.46 3.56 6.83
N SER A 6 0.81 4.07 5.80
CA SER A 6 0.77 5.50 5.48
C SER A 6 -0.65 5.88 5.09
N HIS A 7 -1.09 7.05 5.55
CA HIS A 7 -2.39 7.60 5.20
C HIS A 7 -2.22 8.67 4.14
N TRP A 8 -2.99 8.57 3.07
CA TRP A 8 -2.98 9.48 1.94
C TRP A 8 -4.32 10.20 1.88
N ASP A 9 -4.32 11.48 2.25
CA ASP A 9 -5.49 12.37 2.20
C ASP A 9 -5.74 12.92 0.78
N GLU A 10 -4.87 12.56 -0.18
CA GLU A 10 -5.00 12.98 -1.56
C GLU A 10 -5.89 12.04 -2.37
N SER A 11 -6.65 12.63 -3.29
CA SER A 11 -7.44 11.87 -4.25
C SER A 11 -6.55 11.34 -5.38
N ARG A 12 -6.85 10.14 -5.89
CA ARG A 12 -6.01 9.42 -6.87
C ARG A 12 -5.65 10.19 -8.15
N GLY A 13 -6.41 11.21 -8.52
CA GLY A 13 -6.12 12.09 -9.65
C GLY A 13 -6.48 11.52 -11.03
N ASP A 14 -7.13 10.35 -11.07
CA ASP A 14 -7.57 9.69 -12.31
C ASP A 14 -9.08 9.40 -12.34
N LYS A 15 -9.55 8.52 -13.25
CA LYS A 15 -10.97 8.16 -13.38
C LYS A 15 -11.59 7.60 -12.10
N PHE A 16 -10.78 7.13 -11.15
CA PHE A 16 -11.19 6.60 -9.85
C PHE A 16 -11.08 7.63 -8.72
N ASN A 17 -10.92 8.92 -9.02
CA ASN A 17 -10.80 10.01 -8.02
C ASN A 17 -11.95 10.04 -6.99
N TYR A 18 -13.11 9.48 -7.35
CA TYR A 18 -14.30 9.41 -6.48
C TYR A 18 -14.16 8.42 -5.33
N TRP A 19 -13.09 7.61 -5.26
CA TRP A 19 -12.84 6.71 -4.14
C TRP A 19 -12.41 7.41 -2.85
N GLY A 20 -11.97 8.67 -2.93
CA GLY A 20 -11.59 9.47 -1.77
C GLY A 20 -10.18 9.18 -1.27
N THR A 21 -9.98 9.32 0.04
CA THR A 21 -8.70 9.09 0.73
C THR A 21 -8.34 7.62 0.74
N SER A 22 -7.09 7.31 1.09
CA SER A 22 -6.60 5.93 1.14
C SER A 22 -5.66 5.65 2.30
N GLU A 23 -5.70 4.41 2.77
CA GLU A 23 -4.73 3.84 3.70
C GLU A 23 -3.88 2.80 2.96
N TRP A 24 -2.58 3.03 2.95
CA TRP A 24 -1.62 2.18 2.28
C TRP A 24 -0.82 1.39 3.30
N TYR A 25 -0.60 0.11 3.01
CA TYR A 25 0.16 -0.81 3.84
C TYR A 25 1.23 -1.46 3.00
N PHE A 26 2.46 -1.47 3.49
CA PHE A 26 3.60 -2.03 2.77
C PHE A 26 4.35 -3.02 3.63
N GLU A 27 4.69 -4.15 3.04
CA GLU A 27 5.78 -5.01 3.48
C GLU A 27 7.03 -4.64 2.68
N LEU A 28 8.10 -4.33 3.41
CA LEU A 28 9.39 -3.98 2.86
C LEU A 28 10.45 -5.04 3.20
N ASP A 29 11.36 -5.28 2.28
CA ASP A 29 12.57 -6.05 2.54
C ASP A 29 13.63 -5.24 3.32
N GLU A 30 14.87 -5.72 3.39
CA GLU A 30 15.96 -5.05 4.10
C GLU A 30 16.49 -3.81 3.37
N ASP A 31 16.21 -3.68 2.07
CA ASP A 31 16.63 -2.59 1.18
C ASP A 31 15.48 -1.59 0.90
N ASN A 32 14.36 -1.72 1.62
CA ASN A 32 13.12 -0.96 1.45
C ASN A 32 12.41 -1.17 0.11
N TYR A 33 12.62 -2.29 -0.57
CA TYR A 33 11.78 -2.71 -1.69
C TYR A 33 10.44 -3.25 -1.19
N VAL A 34 9.37 -2.87 -1.88
CA VAL A 34 8.02 -3.33 -1.59
C VAL A 34 7.85 -4.76 -2.08
N THR A 35 7.64 -5.70 -1.16
CA THR A 35 7.33 -7.10 -1.49
C THR A 35 5.84 -7.37 -1.51
N ARG A 36 5.07 -6.66 -0.66
CA ARG A 36 3.61 -6.68 -0.65
C ARG A 36 3.03 -5.31 -0.37
N GLN A 37 1.92 -5.00 -1.03
CA GLN A 37 1.24 -3.71 -0.94
C GLN A 37 -0.27 -3.92 -0.80
N ILE A 38 -0.90 -3.14 0.09
CA ILE A 38 -2.36 -3.08 0.23
C ILE A 38 -2.77 -1.61 0.14
N GLU A 39 -3.78 -1.32 -0.66
CA GLU A 39 -4.39 0.00 -0.76
C GLU A 39 -5.87 -0.13 -0.38
N ILE A 40 -6.28 0.58 0.67
CA ILE A 40 -7.67 0.62 1.12
C ILE A 40 -8.19 2.02 0.86
N TYR A 41 -9.12 2.16 -0.07
CA TYR A 41 -9.75 3.44 -0.38
C TYR A 41 -11.07 3.61 0.38
N GLU A 42 -11.39 4.84 0.81
CA GLU A 42 -12.58 5.14 1.61
C GLU A 42 -13.89 4.66 0.96
N ASN A 43 -14.05 4.92 -0.34
CA ASN A 43 -15.25 4.59 -1.14
C ASN A 43 -14.91 3.67 -2.32
N GLY A 44 -13.77 2.99 -2.27
CA GLY A 44 -13.23 2.18 -3.35
C GLY A 44 -13.01 0.71 -2.95
N PRO A 45 -12.46 -0.10 -3.87
CA PRO A 45 -12.04 -1.45 -3.57
C PRO A 45 -10.78 -1.45 -2.68
N THR A 46 -10.52 -2.59 -2.05
CA THR A 46 -9.19 -2.89 -1.51
C THR A 46 -8.35 -3.50 -2.62
N LEU A 47 -7.20 -2.90 -2.91
CA LEU A 47 -6.23 -3.41 -3.87
C LEU A 47 -5.10 -4.11 -3.13
N LYS A 48 -4.58 -5.20 -3.69
CA LYS A 48 -3.49 -5.98 -3.11
C LYS A 48 -2.55 -6.40 -4.20
N TYR A 49 -1.27 -6.18 -3.96
CA TYR A 49 -0.23 -6.54 -4.90
C TYR A 49 0.91 -7.26 -4.20
N ASP A 50 1.45 -8.24 -4.89
CA ASP A 50 2.55 -9.10 -4.46
C ASP A 50 3.25 -9.69 -5.70
N GLU A 51 4.22 -10.58 -5.51
CA GLU A 51 4.95 -11.20 -6.62
C GLU A 51 4.07 -12.02 -7.58
N ASP A 52 2.96 -12.59 -7.10
CA ASP A 52 1.99 -13.31 -7.92
C ASP A 52 0.97 -12.38 -8.60
N ASN A 53 0.74 -11.18 -8.04
CA ASN A 53 -0.24 -10.19 -8.51
C ASN A 53 0.39 -8.80 -8.61
N ILE A 54 1.22 -8.59 -9.64
CA ILE A 54 2.04 -7.38 -9.76
C ILE A 54 1.24 -6.16 -10.24
N GLU A 55 0.23 -6.34 -11.10
CA GLU A 55 -0.57 -5.23 -11.64
C GLU A 55 -1.98 -5.67 -12.01
N ASP A 56 -2.92 -4.70 -12.03
CA ASP A 56 -4.28 -4.86 -12.53
C ASP A 56 -4.79 -3.57 -13.22
N GLU A 57 -6.08 -3.50 -13.53
CA GLU A 57 -6.68 -2.33 -14.20
C GLU A 57 -6.74 -1.04 -13.35
N TYR A 58 -6.49 -1.17 -12.06
CA TYR A 58 -6.49 -0.12 -11.04
C TYR A 58 -5.08 0.34 -10.70
N GLY A 59 -4.07 -0.53 -10.71
CA GLY A 59 -2.71 -0.13 -10.32
C GLY A 59 -1.70 -1.27 -10.35
N GLY A 60 -0.68 -1.19 -9.48
CA GLY A 60 0.33 -2.23 -9.37
C GLY A 60 1.25 -2.07 -8.16
N LEU A 61 2.04 -3.12 -7.92
CA LEU A 61 3.09 -3.19 -6.92
C LEU A 61 4.13 -2.10 -7.20
N ALA A 62 4.54 -1.38 -6.15
CA ALA A 62 5.57 -0.36 -6.29
C ALA A 62 6.88 -0.94 -6.86
N GLU A 63 7.29 -0.47 -8.04
CA GLU A 63 8.51 -0.89 -8.72
C GLU A 63 9.79 -0.28 -8.11
N LYS A 64 9.65 0.72 -7.24
CA LYS A 64 10.76 1.44 -6.62
C LYS A 64 10.72 1.27 -5.10
N THR A 65 11.91 1.37 -4.49
CA THR A 65 12.04 1.49 -3.04
C THR A 65 11.26 2.69 -2.54
N LEU A 66 10.64 2.56 -1.37
CA LEU A 66 9.99 3.69 -0.72
C LEU A 66 11.05 4.62 -0.12
N ASP A 67 10.95 5.91 -0.41
CA ASP A 67 11.76 6.94 0.25
C ASP A 67 11.13 7.27 1.61
N LEU A 68 11.56 6.52 2.63
CA LEU A 68 11.03 6.63 3.98
C LEU A 68 11.41 7.95 4.68
N ASP A 69 12.36 8.73 4.14
CA ASP A 69 12.71 10.04 4.68
C ASP A 69 11.74 11.13 4.19
N GLU A 70 11.16 10.97 3.00
CA GLU A 70 10.21 11.93 2.42
C GLU A 70 8.73 11.62 2.71
N MET A 71 8.42 10.46 3.30
CA MET A 71 7.03 10.05 3.54
C MET A 71 6.67 9.94 5.03
N GLU A 72 5.43 10.32 5.36
CA GLU A 72 4.87 10.06 6.69
C GLU A 72 4.35 8.62 6.77
N TYR A 73 4.89 7.86 7.72
CA TYR A 73 4.48 6.48 7.95
C TYR A 73 4.53 6.10 9.43
N THR A 74 3.77 5.07 9.78
CA THR A 74 3.84 4.41 11.08
C THR A 74 4.30 2.98 10.88
N VAL A 75 5.21 2.50 11.73
CA VAL A 75 5.59 1.09 11.76
C VAL A 75 4.49 0.27 12.39
N MET A 76 4.24 -0.92 11.85
CA MET A 76 3.25 -1.85 12.38
C MET A 76 3.86 -3.24 12.57
N SER A 77 3.14 -4.12 13.28
CA SER A 77 3.59 -5.49 13.45
C SER A 77 3.26 -6.34 12.22
N ASN A 78 4.03 -7.40 12.00
CA ASN A 78 3.71 -8.41 10.99
C ASN A 78 2.30 -9.00 11.22
N ALA A 79 1.91 -9.23 12.48
CA ALA A 79 0.60 -9.79 12.81
C ALA A 79 -0.54 -8.87 12.34
N ASP A 80 -0.44 -7.57 12.60
CA ASP A 80 -1.45 -6.60 12.15
C ASP A 80 -1.53 -6.56 10.62
N PHE A 81 -0.37 -6.57 9.94
CA PHE A 81 -0.34 -6.59 8.47
C PHE A 81 -1.00 -7.84 7.90
N GLU A 82 -0.70 -9.02 8.45
CA GLU A 82 -1.28 -10.30 8.03
C GLU A 82 -2.79 -10.36 8.26
N GLU A 83 -3.31 -9.73 9.33
CA GLU A 83 -4.75 -9.63 9.56
C GLU A 83 -5.44 -8.79 8.48
N ILE A 84 -4.79 -7.73 8.01
CA ILE A 84 -5.32 -6.88 6.93
C ILE A 84 -5.19 -7.61 5.58
N TRP A 85 -4.07 -8.31 5.35
CA TRP A 85 -3.83 -9.09 4.14
C TRP A 85 -4.88 -10.19 3.92
N LYS A 86 -5.43 -10.77 4.99
CA LYS A 86 -6.44 -11.85 4.92
C LYS A 86 -7.87 -11.37 4.71
N LYS A 87 -8.17 -10.10 4.97
CA LYS A 87 -9.53 -9.54 4.80
C LYS A 87 -9.90 -9.40 3.33
#